data_AF-A0A2N1BU63-F1
#
_entry.id   AF-A0A2N1BU63-F1
#
_cell.length_a   1.000
_cell.length_b   1.000
_cell.length_c   1.000
_cell.angle_alpha   90.00
_cell.angle_beta   90.00
_cell.angle_gamma   90.00
#
_symmetry.space_group_name_H-M   'P 1'
#
loop_
_entity.id
_entity.type
_entity.pdbx_description
1 polymer ?
#
loop_
_entity_poly.entity_id
_entity_poly.type
_entity_poly.pdbx_seq_one_letter_code
_entity_poly.pdbx_strand_id
1 'polypeptide(L)'
;MSLCLVVSKLATELETQLDGCTSSQQSMLKVMVDMPKYLAKNDLALWEADYRSSISEDEDEKSLEYKAIDILYELAGLNLFGKFQVSVSKQVYSSVVANLERLGIQVTSDLDVSRW
;
A
#
# COMPACT_ATOMS: atom_id res chain seq x y z
N MET A 1 6.42 -6.49 -13.42
CA MET A 1 6.02 -5.17 -12.87
C MET A 1 6.65 -5.07 -11.49
N SER A 2 7.28 -3.97 -11.10
CA SER A 2 7.89 -3.86 -9.75
C SER A 2 6.80 -3.75 -8.68
N LEU A 3 7.05 -4.29 -7.49
CA LEU A 3 6.10 -4.26 -6.37
C LEU A 3 5.71 -2.81 -5.99
N CYS A 4 6.64 -1.86 -6.08
CA CYS A 4 6.35 -0.44 -5.89
C CYS A 4 5.28 0.11 -6.85
N LEU A 5 5.24 -0.35 -8.11
CA LEU A 5 4.20 0.07 -9.08
C LEU A 5 2.83 -0.52 -8.73
N VAL A 6 2.78 -1.72 -8.15
CA VAL A 6 1.52 -2.30 -7.66
C VAL A 6 1.01 -1.55 -6.44
N VAL A 7 1.89 -1.25 -5.48
CA VAL A 7 1.53 -0.47 -4.30
C VAL A 7 0.96 0.89 -4.72
N SER A 8 1.63 1.58 -5.66
CA SER A 8 1.18 2.86 -6.18
C SER A 8 -0.22 2.78 -6.80
N LYS A 9 -0.48 1.77 -7.64
CA LYS A 9 -1.79 1.55 -8.27
C LYS A 9 -2.88 1.24 -7.25
N LEU A 10 -2.61 0.34 -6.30
CA LEU A 10 -3.56 0.00 -5.24
C LEU A 10 -3.89 1.23 -4.39
N ALA A 11 -2.90 2.06 -4.05
CA ALA A 11 -3.14 3.29 -3.31
C ALA A 11 -4.04 4.27 -4.08
N THR A 12 -3.82 4.43 -5.40
CA THR A 12 -4.71 5.24 -6.24
C THR A 12 -6.13 4.67 -6.29
N GLU A 13 -6.29 3.35 -6.35
CA GLU A 13 -7.61 2.70 -6.32
C GLU A 13 -8.30 2.93 -4.97
N LEU A 14 -7.56 2.83 -3.85
CA LEU A 14 -8.06 3.13 -2.52
C LEU A 14 -8.51 4.58 -2.38
N GLU A 15 -7.76 5.56 -2.90
CA GLU A 15 -8.17 6.97 -2.91
C GLU A 15 -9.54 7.19 -3.58
N THR A 16 -9.90 6.36 -4.57
CA THR A 16 -11.18 6.48 -5.27
C THR A 16 -12.33 5.70 -4.62
N GLN A 17 -12.03 4.74 -3.74
CA GLN A 17 -13.02 3.86 -3.12
C GLN A 17 -13.27 4.17 -1.64
N LEU A 18 -12.32 4.79 -0.96
CA LEU A 18 -12.43 5.19 0.44
C LEU A 18 -13.04 6.60 0.54
N ASP A 19 -14.36 6.66 0.60
CA ASP A 19 -15.07 7.91 0.89
C ASP A 19 -14.85 8.32 2.35
N GLY A 20 -14.46 9.57 2.59
CA GLY A 20 -14.36 10.13 3.95
C GLY A 20 -12.99 10.01 4.62
N CYS A 21 -11.92 9.72 3.87
CA CYS A 21 -10.56 9.75 4.42
C CYS A 21 -10.21 11.07 5.09
N THR A 22 -9.58 10.99 6.27
CA THR A 22 -9.00 12.15 6.97
C THR A 22 -7.82 12.74 6.19
N SER A 23 -7.40 13.97 6.50
CA SER A 23 -6.21 14.58 5.89
C SER A 23 -4.93 13.77 6.11
N SER A 24 -4.84 13.08 7.25
CA SER A 24 -3.76 12.15 7.61
C SER A 24 -3.79 10.92 6.69
N GLN A 25 -4.95 10.29 6.55
CA GLN A 25 -5.15 9.15 5.63
C GLN A 25 -4.89 9.48 4.17
N GLN A 26 -5.30 10.67 3.71
CA GLN A 26 -4.96 11.16 2.38
C GLN A 26 -3.44 11.34 2.21
N SER A 27 -2.75 11.79 3.26
CA SER A 27 -1.29 11.94 3.23
C SER A 27 -0.59 10.58 3.19
N MET A 28 -1.07 9.60 3.97
CA MET A 28 -0.61 8.21 3.94
C MET A 28 -0.73 7.60 2.53
N LEU A 29 -1.91 7.70 1.91
CA LEU A 29 -2.17 7.21 0.55
C LEU A 29 -1.25 7.88 -0.47
N LYS A 30 -1.07 9.20 -0.37
CA LYS A 30 -0.18 9.94 -1.27
C LYS A 30 1.27 9.46 -1.21
N VAL A 31 1.78 9.15 -0.01
CA VAL A 31 3.14 8.58 0.14
C VAL A 31 3.25 7.21 -0.54
N MET A 32 2.20 6.38 -0.47
CA MET A 32 2.16 5.09 -1.17
C MET A 32 2.08 5.23 -2.69
N VAL A 33 1.28 6.17 -3.20
CA VAL A 33 1.23 6.52 -4.62
C VAL A 33 2.62 6.90 -5.14
N ASP A 34 3.39 7.63 -4.32
CA ASP A 34 4.71 8.12 -4.67
C ASP A 34 5.86 7.11 -4.48
N MET A 35 5.59 5.91 -3.94
CA MET A 35 6.61 4.86 -3.71
C MET A 35 7.55 4.58 -4.90
N PRO A 36 7.07 4.53 -6.17
CA PRO A 36 7.96 4.37 -7.33
C PRO A 36 9.02 5.48 -7.47
N LYS A 37 8.72 6.70 -7.02
CA LYS A 37 9.66 7.83 -7.04
C LYS A 37 10.80 7.62 -6.04
N TYR A 38 10.50 7.06 -4.87
CA TYR A 38 11.51 6.72 -3.86
C TYR A 38 12.41 5.58 -4.34
N LEU A 39 11.84 4.56 -4.99
CA LEU A 39 12.62 3.50 -5.63
C LEU A 39 13.57 4.07 -6.71
N ALA A 40 13.09 4.96 -7.57
CA ALA A 40 13.92 5.57 -8.61
C ALA A 40 15.11 6.38 -8.05
N LYS A 41 14.97 6.90 -6.82
CA LYS A 41 16.02 7.60 -6.07
C LYS A 41 16.88 6.68 -5.20
N ASN A 42 16.59 5.37 -5.16
CA ASN A 42 17.17 4.39 -4.23
C ASN A 42 17.02 4.78 -2.74
N ASP A 43 15.92 5.43 -2.39
CA ASP A 43 15.70 5.99 -1.05
C ASP A 43 14.37 5.51 -0.44
N LEU A 44 14.22 4.19 -0.35
CA LEU A 44 13.04 3.59 0.26
C LEU A 44 13.00 3.80 1.79
N ALA A 45 14.13 4.10 2.42
CA ALA A 45 14.16 4.47 3.83
C ALA A 45 13.42 5.79 4.08
N LEU A 46 13.59 6.78 3.18
CA LEU A 46 12.85 8.03 3.25
C LEU A 46 11.34 7.81 3.04
N TRP A 47 10.94 6.88 2.18
CA TRP A 47 9.53 6.51 2.02
C TRP A 47 8.90 6.05 3.33
N GLU A 48 9.59 5.17 4.09
CA GLU A 48 9.09 4.69 5.38
C GLU A 48 8.96 5.84 6.39
N ALA A 49 9.96 6.72 6.42
CA ALA A 49 9.94 7.89 7.30
C ALA A 49 8.79 8.85 6.96
N ASP A 50 8.58 9.16 5.68
CA ASP A 50 7.51 10.03 5.21
C ASP A 50 6.14 9.43 5.52
N TYR A 51 5.97 8.11 5.34
CA TYR A 51 4.73 7.42 5.70
C TYR A 51 4.45 7.52 7.20
N ARG A 52 5.42 7.15 8.06
CA ARG A 52 5.26 7.23 9.52
C ARG A 52 4.97 8.65 10.00
N SER A 53 5.55 9.66 9.34
CA SER A 53 5.31 11.07 9.66
C SER A 53 3.91 11.56 9.30
N SER A 54 3.22 10.84 8.39
CA SER A 54 1.87 11.18 7.97
C SER A 54 0.78 10.64 8.89
N ILE A 55 1.12 9.75 9.83
CA ILE A 55 0.19 9.20 10.82
C ILE A 55 -0.05 10.27 11.91
N SER A 56 -1.32 10.62 12.12
CA SER A 56 -1.75 11.51 13.21
C SER A 56 -1.83 10.77 14.55
N GLU A 57 -1.63 11.48 15.67
CA GLU A 57 -1.84 10.91 17.02
C GLU A 57 -3.32 10.56 17.30
N ASP A 58 -4.25 11.24 16.62
CA ASP A 58 -5.70 11.05 16.75
C ASP A 58 -6.28 10.06 15.71
N GLU A 59 -5.42 9.29 15.04
CA GLU A 59 -5.85 8.39 13.97
C GLU A 59 -6.71 7.24 14.51
N ASP A 60 -7.88 7.00 13.90
CA ASP A 60 -8.72 5.86 14.29
C ASP A 60 -8.23 4.58 13.60
N GLU A 61 -7.37 3.84 14.30
CA GLU A 61 -6.84 2.55 13.84
C GLU A 61 -7.92 1.48 13.60
N LYS A 62 -9.15 1.70 14.08
CA LYS A 62 -10.28 0.77 13.88
C LYS A 62 -11.09 1.11 12.64
N SER A 63 -10.93 2.30 12.07
CA SER A 63 -11.62 2.73 10.85
C SER A 63 -11.29 1.81 9.68
N LEU A 64 -12.21 1.75 8.71
CA LEU A 64 -12.03 0.88 7.54
C LEU A 64 -10.91 1.41 6.66
N GLU A 65 -10.84 2.73 6.54
CA GLU A 65 -9.87 3.49 5.77
C GLU A 65 -8.46 3.22 6.30
N TYR A 66 -8.24 3.37 7.61
CA TYR A 66 -6.95 3.08 8.22
C TYR A 66 -6.53 1.62 7.99
N LYS A 67 -7.44 0.67 8.22
CA LYS A 67 -7.14 -0.76 8.01
C LYS A 67 -6.77 -1.07 6.57
N ALA A 68 -7.46 -0.49 5.60
CA ALA A 68 -7.16 -0.68 4.18
C ALA A 68 -5.78 -0.12 3.82
N ILE A 69 -5.44 1.07 4.34
CA ILE A 69 -4.14 1.73 4.17
C ILE A 69 -3.02 0.90 4.84
N ASP A 70 -3.25 0.41 6.06
CA ASP A 70 -2.26 -0.37 6.83
C ASP A 70 -1.95 -1.73 6.16
N ILE A 71 -2.97 -2.42 5.65
CA ILE A 71 -2.78 -3.64 4.84
C ILE A 71 -1.89 -3.36 3.61
N LEU A 72 -2.08 -2.20 2.96
CA LEU A 72 -1.24 -1.81 1.83
C LEU A 72 0.19 -1.45 2.26
N TYR A 73 0.35 -0.91 3.47
CA TYR A 73 1.66 -0.57 4.04
C TYR A 73 2.49 -1.83 4.31
N GLU A 74 1.86 -2.89 4.85
CA GLU A 74 2.53 -4.18 5.05
C GLU A 74 3.05 -4.76 3.72
N LEU A 75 2.25 -4.67 2.65
CA LEU A 75 2.68 -5.07 1.30
C LEU A 75 3.88 -4.25 0.82
N ALA A 76 3.83 -2.93 1.04
CA ALA A 76 4.89 -2.02 0.65
C ALA A 76 6.19 -2.26 1.43
N GLY A 77 6.10 -2.60 2.71
CA GLY A 77 7.24 -2.93 3.57
C GLY A 77 8.09 -4.10 3.06
N LEU A 78 7.53 -5.02 2.27
CA LEU A 78 8.30 -6.09 1.61
C LEU A 78 9.38 -5.56 0.66
N ASN A 79 9.25 -4.33 0.13
CA ASN A 79 10.29 -3.70 -0.68
C ASN A 79 11.51 -3.28 0.16
N LEU A 80 11.33 -2.99 1.46
CA LEU A 80 12.40 -2.48 2.34
C LEU A 80 13.35 -3.57 2.80
N PHE A 81 12.84 -4.78 3.08
CA PHE A 81 13.60 -5.82 3.77
C PHE A 81 14.37 -6.77 2.85
N GLY A 82 14.51 -6.44 1.56
CA GLY A 82 15.59 -6.94 0.70
C GLY A 82 15.68 -8.46 0.46
N LYS A 83 14.75 -9.29 0.94
CA LYS A 83 14.67 -10.72 0.61
C LYS A 83 13.43 -10.99 -0.21
N PHE A 84 13.48 -10.54 -1.47
CA PHE A 84 12.51 -10.91 -2.52
C PHE A 84 12.58 -12.43 -2.76
N GLN A 85 11.79 -13.20 -2.03
CA GLN A 85 11.37 -14.52 -2.48
C GLN A 85 10.04 -14.36 -3.20
N VAL A 86 10.07 -14.55 -4.52
CA VAL A 86 8.89 -14.38 -5.40
C VAL A 86 7.67 -15.13 -4.88
N SER A 87 7.86 -16.31 -4.30
CA SER A 87 6.79 -17.12 -3.68
C SER A 87 6.15 -16.46 -2.46
N VAL A 88 6.95 -15.85 -1.57
CA VAL A 88 6.46 -15.17 -0.36
C VAL A 88 5.72 -13.89 -0.73
N SER A 89 6.25 -13.11 -1.68
CA SER A 89 5.59 -11.89 -2.15
C SER A 89 4.25 -12.18 -2.83
N LYS A 90 4.14 -13.25 -3.62
CA LYS A 90 2.87 -13.68 -4.20
C LYS A 90 1.86 -14.09 -3.13
N GLN A 91 2.29 -14.83 -2.11
CA GLN A 91 1.40 -15.23 -1.02
C GLN A 91 0.88 -14.04 -0.22
N VAL A 92 1.76 -13.09 0.12
CA VAL A 92 1.36 -11.86 0.83
C VAL A 92 0.45 -11.01 -0.02
N TYR A 93 0.78 -10.82 -1.32
CA TYR A 93 -0.10 -10.10 -2.25
C TYR A 93 -1.50 -10.73 -2.33
N SER A 94 -1.61 -12.05 -2.51
CA SER A 94 -2.91 -12.72 -2.54
C SER A 94 -3.68 -12.55 -1.23
N SER A 95 -2.99 -12.55 -0.08
CA SER A 95 -3.61 -12.27 1.22
C SER A 95 -4.10 -10.83 1.34
N VAL A 96 -3.33 -9.87 0.83
CA VAL A 96 -3.67 -8.44 0.80
C VAL A 96 -4.90 -8.21 -0.06
N VAL A 97 -4.92 -8.75 -1.28
CA VAL A 97 -6.10 -8.66 -2.18
C VAL A 97 -7.33 -9.26 -1.50
N ALA A 98 -7.22 -10.47 -0.94
CA ALA A 98 -8.34 -11.10 -0.25
C ALA A 98 -8.83 -10.29 0.97
N ASN A 99 -7.94 -9.61 1.69
CA ASN A 99 -8.32 -8.75 2.80
C ASN A 99 -9.01 -7.47 2.32
N LEU A 100 -8.52 -6.84 1.25
CA LEU A 100 -9.18 -5.69 0.63
C LEU A 100 -10.57 -6.04 0.10
N GLU A 101 -10.72 -7.19 -0.58
CA GLU A 101 -12.02 -7.69 -1.04
C GLU A 101 -13.01 -7.90 0.13
N ARG A 102 -12.54 -8.40 1.28
CA ARG A 102 -13.37 -8.54 2.49
C ARG A 102 -13.82 -7.20 3.07
N LEU A 103 -13.07 -6.13 2.83
CA LEU A 103 -13.44 -4.76 3.21
C LEU A 103 -14.36 -4.11 2.18
N GLY A 104 -14.75 -4.83 1.11
CA GLY A 104 -15.61 -4.31 0.04
C GLY A 104 -14.84 -3.53 -1.04
N ILE A 105 -13.52 -3.56 -1.00
CA ILE A 105 -12.64 -2.85 -1.93
C ILE A 105 -12.36 -3.76 -3.12
N GLN A 106 -12.73 -3.33 -4.32
CA GLN A 106 -12.47 -4.09 -5.53
C GLN A 106 -11.06 -3.79 -6.02
N VAL A 107 -10.25 -4.84 -6.15
CA VAL A 107 -8.95 -4.79 -6.81
C VAL A 107 -9.15 -5.22 -8.26
N THR A 108 -9.02 -4.30 -9.22
CA THR A 108 -9.26 -4.66 -10.63
C THR A 108 -8.25 -5.70 -11.14
N SER A 109 -8.75 -6.69 -11.87
CA SER A 109 -8.02 -7.86 -12.38
C SER A 109 -6.82 -7.57 -13.30
N ASP A 110 -6.56 -6.31 -13.66
CA ASP A 110 -5.34 -5.87 -14.36
C ASP A 110 -4.08 -5.86 -13.46
N LEU A 111 -4.22 -6.21 -12.18
CA LEU A 111 -3.13 -6.39 -11.22
C LEU A 111 -2.72 -7.87 -11.08
N ASP A 112 -2.93 -8.69 -12.09
CA ASP A 112 -2.52 -10.10 -12.09
C ASP A 112 -0.99 -10.27 -11.91
N VAL A 113 -0.60 -10.57 -10.67
CA VAL A 113 0.79 -10.90 -10.29
C VAL A 113 1.16 -12.35 -10.62
N SER A 114 0.29 -13.14 -11.28
CA SER A 114 0.63 -14.51 -11.72
C SER A 114 1.90 -14.52 -12.57
N ARG A 115 2.16 -13.43 -13.30
CA ARG A 115 3.34 -13.21 -14.16
C ARG A 115 4.52 -12.50 -13.49
N TRP A 116 4.50 -12.27 -12.18
CA TRP A 116 5.64 -11.74 -11.41
C TRP A 116 6.76 -12.75 -11.19
#